data_AF-A0A7S3SB84-F1
#
_entry.id   AF-A0A7S3SB84-F1
#
_cell.length_a   1.000
_cell.length_b   1.000
_cell.length_c   1.000
_cell.angle_alpha   90.00
_cell.angle_beta   90.00
_cell.angle_gamma   90.00
#
_symmetry.space_group_name_H-M   'P 1'
#
loop_
_entity.id
_entity.type
_entity.pdbx_description
1 polymer ?
#
loop_
_entity_poly.entity_id
_entity_poly.type
_entity_poly.pdbx_seq_one_letter_code
_entity_poly.pdbx_strand_id
1 'polypeptide(L)'
;EASGGRVVNDCGHFRVVKRWQGYPGLNMSRSLGDGIAHKCGVLAEPEYSEHVLEKEDQLLLLCSDGVWEVICPQEAMEIVIENGALQNPKRAVDALATEASRRWHEGTDGQLCDDITALLINIKDTSSSSCQK
;
A
#
# COMPACT_ATOMS: atom_id res chain seq x y z
N GLU A 1 -23.43 -4.57 12.97
CA GLU A 1 -24.59 -4.36 12.07
C GLU A 1 -25.34 -3.04 12.34
N ALA A 2 -24.66 -1.88 12.44
CA ALA A 2 -25.31 -0.62 12.81
C ALA A 2 -25.74 0.26 11.62
N SER A 3 -25.12 0.10 10.45
CA SER A 3 -25.32 1.00 9.29
C SER A 3 -26.04 0.37 8.10
N GLY A 4 -26.50 -0.88 8.16
CA GLY A 4 -27.19 -1.51 7.02
C GLY A 4 -26.29 -1.97 5.86
N GLY A 5 -24.97 -2.05 6.09
CA GLY A 5 -24.03 -2.82 5.26
C GLY A 5 -23.80 -4.23 5.78
N ARG A 6 -23.24 -5.10 4.92
CA ARG A 6 -22.74 -6.43 5.25
C ARG A 6 -21.41 -6.69 4.54
N VAL A 7 -20.60 -7.57 5.10
CA VAL A 7 -19.38 -8.06 4.45
C VAL A 7 -19.72 -9.36 3.70
N VAL A 8 -19.29 -9.46 2.45
CA VAL A 8 -19.45 -10.65 1.60
C VAL A 8 -18.07 -11.15 1.20
N ASN A 9 -17.84 -12.47 1.26
CA ASN A 9 -16.66 -13.09 0.69
C ASN A 9 -16.91 -13.36 -0.79
N ASP A 10 -16.11 -12.72 -1.65
CA ASP A 10 -16.10 -12.82 -3.09
C ASP A 10 -14.79 -13.48 -3.54
N CYS A 11 -14.80 -14.81 -3.61
CA CYS A 11 -13.63 -15.62 -4.02
C CYS A 11 -12.35 -15.30 -3.22
N GLY A 12 -12.47 -15.12 -1.90
CA GLY A 12 -11.34 -14.78 -1.02
C GLY A 12 -11.21 -13.30 -0.70
N HIS A 13 -11.89 -12.42 -1.43
CA HIS A 13 -11.86 -10.98 -1.19
C HIS A 13 -13.10 -10.54 -0.40
N PHE A 14 -12.88 -9.80 0.69
CA PHE A 14 -13.98 -9.38 1.56
C PHE A 14 -14.49 -8.00 1.17
N ARG A 15 -15.72 -7.95 0.67
CA ARG A 15 -16.33 -6.71 0.16
C ARG A 15 -17.44 -6.19 1.06
N VAL A 16 -17.45 -4.89 1.33
CA VAL A 16 -18.55 -4.19 1.99
C VAL A 16 -19.62 -3.85 0.97
N VAL A 17 -20.83 -4.36 1.19
CA VAL A 17 -22.00 -4.12 0.35
C VAL A 17 -23.19 -3.66 1.18
N LYS A 18 -24.08 -2.91 0.54
CA LYS A 18 -25.39 -2.58 1.08
C LYS A 18 -26.26 -3.83 1.15
N ARG A 19 -27.04 -3.94 2.23
CA ARG A 19 -27.92 -5.09 2.46
C ARG A 19 -28.80 -5.34 1.23
N TRP A 20 -28.69 -6.55 0.66
CA TRP A 20 -29.46 -7.06 -0.48
C TRP A 20 -29.19 -6.44 -1.86
N GLN A 21 -28.26 -5.50 -1.99
CA GLN A 21 -28.08 -4.75 -3.24
C GLN A 21 -26.74 -5.00 -3.94
N GLY A 22 -25.78 -5.64 -3.28
CA GLY A 22 -24.50 -6.06 -3.89
C GLY A 22 -23.50 -4.93 -4.19
N TYR A 23 -23.92 -3.66 -4.14
CA TYR A 23 -23.05 -2.48 -4.26
C TYR A 23 -22.85 -1.82 -2.88
N PRO A 24 -21.79 -1.00 -2.64
CA PRO A 24 -20.76 -0.60 -3.59
C PRO A 24 -19.72 -1.69 -3.90
N GLY A 25 -19.55 -2.69 -3.03
CA GLY A 25 -18.59 -3.77 -3.27
C GLY A 25 -17.15 -3.40 -2.96
N LEU A 26 -16.94 -2.48 -2.01
CA LEU A 26 -15.62 -1.97 -1.65
C LEU A 26 -14.82 -3.03 -0.88
N ASN A 27 -13.58 -3.27 -1.27
CA ASN A 27 -12.69 -4.27 -0.64
C ASN A 27 -12.00 -3.75 0.64
N MET A 28 -12.38 -2.56 1.12
CA MET A 28 -11.78 -1.92 2.30
C MET A 28 -12.87 -1.52 3.31
N SER A 29 -12.52 -1.58 4.60
CA SER A 29 -13.39 -1.14 5.70
C SER A 29 -13.25 0.35 5.99
N ARG A 30 -12.25 1.00 5.40
CA ARG A 30 -12.01 2.45 5.52
C ARG A 30 -11.71 3.03 4.15
N SER A 31 -12.28 4.20 3.84
CA SER A 31 -11.96 4.98 2.65
C SER A 31 -12.34 6.44 2.85
N LEU A 32 -11.70 7.32 2.07
CA LEU A 32 -12.12 8.71 1.95
C LEU A 32 -13.09 8.81 0.76
N GLY A 33 -14.10 9.67 0.88
CA GLY A 33 -15.07 9.89 -0.20
C GLY A 33 -16.25 8.94 -0.12
N ASP A 34 -16.24 7.85 -0.89
CA ASP A 34 -17.27 6.80 -1.07
C ASP A 34 -18.59 6.98 -0.27
N GLY A 35 -19.39 7.97 -0.64
CA GLY A 35 -20.53 8.41 0.18
C GLY A 35 -21.59 7.33 0.41
N ILE A 36 -21.72 6.37 -0.49
CA ILE A 36 -22.59 5.20 -0.32
C ILE A 36 -21.97 4.17 0.63
N ALA A 37 -20.67 3.96 0.58
CA ALA A 37 -19.96 3.00 1.42
C ALA A 37 -19.97 3.44 2.89
N HIS A 38 -19.89 4.75 3.16
CA HIS A 38 -20.07 5.29 4.52
C HIS A 38 -21.44 4.97 5.11
N LYS A 39 -22.49 5.01 4.28
CA LYS A 39 -23.83 4.54 4.69
C LYS A 39 -23.87 3.04 4.92
N CYS A 40 -22.86 2.27 4.54
CA CYS A 40 -22.74 0.84 4.78
C CYS A 40 -21.78 0.51 5.95
N GLY A 41 -21.22 1.52 6.62
CA GLY A 41 -20.32 1.35 7.77
C GLY A 41 -18.83 1.45 7.45
N VAL A 42 -18.44 1.84 6.23
CA VAL A 42 -17.05 2.20 5.92
C VAL A 42 -16.70 3.51 6.63
N LEU A 43 -15.50 3.61 7.19
CA LEU A 43 -15.06 4.77 7.97
C LEU A 43 -14.05 5.62 7.18
N ALA A 44 -14.05 6.93 7.41
CA ALA A 44 -13.02 7.84 6.87
C ALA A 44 -11.88 8.09 7.87
N GLU A 45 -12.08 7.74 9.15
CA GLU A 45 -11.11 7.94 10.22
C GLU A 45 -9.87 7.06 9.97
N PRO A 46 -8.67 7.64 9.84
CA PRO A 46 -7.46 6.86 9.67
C PRO A 46 -7.09 6.10 10.95
N GLU A 47 -6.14 5.19 10.82
CA GLU A 47 -5.39 4.68 11.96
C GLU A 47 -4.07 5.45 12.03
N TYR A 48 -3.66 5.84 13.24
CA TYR A 48 -2.42 6.56 13.47
C TYR A 48 -1.52 5.72 14.38
N SER A 49 -0.23 5.75 14.07
CA SER A 49 0.82 5.19 14.91
C SER A 49 2.00 6.17 14.92
N GLU A 50 2.78 6.12 16.00
CA GLU A 50 3.97 6.94 16.16
C GLU A 50 5.16 6.01 16.35
N HIS A 51 6.26 6.31 15.65
CA HIS A 51 7.52 5.59 15.76
C HIS A 51 8.64 6.59 16.02
N VAL A 52 9.40 6.38 17.10
CA VAL A 52 10.57 7.21 17.42
C VAL A 52 11.73 6.68 16.61
N LEU A 53 12.29 7.52 15.74
CA LEU A 53 13.42 7.14 14.89
C LEU A 53 14.64 6.75 15.74
N GLU A 54 15.13 5.54 15.52
CA GLU A 54 16.35 5.01 16.11
C GLU A 54 17.53 5.11 15.13
N LYS A 55 18.74 4.79 15.59
CA LYS A 55 19.94 4.88 14.73
C LYS A 55 19.93 3.81 13.65
N GLU A 56 19.18 2.74 13.85
CA GLU A 56 19.04 1.59 12.99
C GLU A 56 18.07 1.87 11.84
N ASP A 57 17.18 2.86 12.00
CA ASP A 57 16.23 3.26 10.97
C ASP A 57 16.96 4.00 9.83
N GLN A 58 16.97 3.39 8.65
CA GLN A 58 17.62 3.95 7.45
C GLN A 58 16.63 4.30 6.35
N LEU A 59 15.61 3.47 6.18
CA LEU A 59 14.70 3.50 5.04
C LEU A 59 13.26 3.37 5.51
N LEU A 60 12.37 4.12 4.87
CA LEU A 60 10.94 3.93 4.96
C LEU A 60 10.40 3.65 3.56
N LEU A 61 9.71 2.52 3.40
CA LEU A 61 9.08 2.11 2.16
C LEU A 61 7.56 2.19 2.31
N LEU A 62 6.91 2.93 1.42
CA LEU A 62 5.46 3.08 1.34
C LEU A 62 5.01 2.61 -0.04
N CYS A 63 4.06 1.68 -0.10
CA CYS A 63 3.53 1.17 -1.37
C CYS A 63 2.01 1.00 -1.34
N SER A 64 1.39 0.99 -2.53
CA SER A 64 0.01 0.53 -2.71
C SER A 64 -0.11 -0.99 -2.56
N ASP A 65 -1.34 -1.48 -2.45
CA ASP A 65 -1.70 -2.91 -2.50
C ASP A 65 -1.20 -3.60 -3.77
N GLY A 66 -1.08 -2.89 -4.89
CA GLY A 66 -0.42 -3.38 -6.10
C GLY A 66 0.99 -3.96 -5.88
N VAL A 67 1.70 -3.58 -4.80
CA VAL A 67 2.94 -4.26 -4.36
C VAL A 67 2.64 -5.37 -3.36
N TRP A 68 1.88 -5.06 -2.31
CA TRP A 68 1.73 -5.94 -1.13
C TRP A 68 0.93 -7.22 -1.38
N GLU A 69 0.08 -7.24 -2.40
CA GLU A 69 -0.66 -8.45 -2.80
C GLU A 69 0.27 -9.53 -3.42
N VAL A 70 1.44 -9.14 -3.92
CA VAL A 70 2.35 -10.03 -4.67
C VAL A 70 3.78 -10.13 -4.09
N ILE A 71 4.17 -9.22 -3.20
CA ILE A 71 5.48 -9.18 -2.56
C ILE A 71 5.30 -8.94 -1.06
N CYS A 72 5.95 -9.75 -0.22
CA CYS A 72 5.89 -9.56 1.23
C CYS A 72 6.82 -8.42 1.70
N PRO A 73 6.57 -7.80 2.88
CA PRO A 73 7.35 -6.65 3.34
C PRO A 73 8.86 -6.90 3.43
N GLN A 74 9.27 -8.08 3.88
CA GLN A 74 10.69 -8.43 4.02
C GLN A 74 11.38 -8.50 2.67
N GLU A 75 10.76 -9.19 1.71
CA GLU A 75 11.27 -9.34 0.35
C GLU A 75 11.29 -8.00 -0.40
N ALA A 76 10.28 -7.14 -0.21
CA ALA A 76 10.28 -5.79 -0.78
C ALA A 76 11.50 -4.98 -0.31
N MET A 77 11.85 -5.09 0.98
CA MET A 77 13.03 -4.45 1.55
C MET A 77 14.34 -5.04 1.00
N GLU A 78 14.43 -6.36 0.84
CA GLU A 78 15.58 -7.02 0.21
C GLU A 78 15.79 -6.52 -1.22
N ILE A 79 14.74 -6.49 -2.04
CA ILE A 79 14.78 -6.01 -3.43
C ILE A 79 15.31 -4.58 -3.50
N VAL A 80 14.78 -3.65 -2.69
CA VAL A 80 15.24 -2.25 -2.75
C VAL A 80 16.68 -2.10 -2.26
N ILE A 81 17.09 -2.85 -1.22
CA ILE A 81 18.45 -2.81 -0.68
C ILE A 81 19.45 -3.33 -1.73
N GLU A 82 19.17 -4.48 -2.35
CA GLU A 82 20.01 -5.07 -3.40
C GLU A 82 20.13 -4.17 -4.64
N ASN A 83 19.09 -3.38 -4.93
CA ASN A 83 19.08 -2.42 -6.02
C ASN A 83 19.61 -1.03 -5.64
N GLY A 84 20.27 -0.92 -4.49
CA GLY A 84 21.00 0.28 -4.07
C GLY A 84 20.09 1.38 -3.53
N ALA A 85 19.12 1.03 -2.68
CA ALA A 85 18.19 1.95 -2.02
C ALA A 85 18.85 3.24 -1.47
N LEU A 86 20.06 3.15 -0.91
CA LEU A 86 20.77 4.29 -0.34
C LEU A 86 21.51 5.15 -1.37
N GLN A 87 21.94 4.56 -2.48
CA GLN A 87 22.77 5.23 -3.50
C GLN A 87 21.94 5.72 -4.69
N ASN A 88 20.91 4.97 -5.05
CA ASN A 88 20.03 5.25 -6.16
C ASN A 88 18.59 4.79 -5.81
N PRO A 89 17.88 5.56 -4.96
CA PRO A 89 16.54 5.20 -4.51
C PRO A 89 15.56 5.04 -5.66
N LYS A 90 15.72 5.83 -6.73
CA LYS A 90 14.88 5.72 -7.94
C LYS A 90 15.03 4.34 -8.58
N ARG A 91 16.27 3.89 -8.82
CA ARG A 91 16.52 2.55 -9.37
C ARG A 91 15.93 1.46 -8.47
N ALA A 92 16.06 1.61 -7.16
CA ALA A 92 15.54 0.64 -6.20
C ALA A 92 14.02 0.51 -6.28
N VAL A 93 13.27 1.63 -6.32
CA VAL A 93 11.81 1.58 -6.48
C VAL A 93 11.38 1.15 -7.88
N ASP A 94 12.11 1.51 -8.93
CA ASP A 94 11.85 1.04 -10.30
C ASP A 94 11.99 -0.50 -10.36
N ALA A 95 13.00 -1.07 -9.69
CA ALA A 95 13.18 -2.52 -9.60
C ALA A 95 12.04 -3.19 -8.83
N LEU A 96 11.63 -2.62 -7.69
CA LEU A 96 10.50 -3.15 -6.91
C LEU A 96 9.20 -3.11 -7.71
N ALA A 97 8.90 -2.01 -8.39
CA ALA A 97 7.69 -1.87 -9.20
C ALA A 97 7.70 -2.83 -10.41
N THR A 98 8.86 -3.02 -11.04
CA THR A 98 9.04 -3.98 -12.14
C THR A 98 8.80 -5.41 -11.66
N GLU A 99 9.32 -5.76 -10.49
CA GLU A 99 9.15 -7.10 -9.91
C GLU A 99 7.69 -7.36 -9.52
N ALA A 100 7.00 -6.37 -8.93
CA ALA A 100 5.56 -6.48 -8.64
C ALA A 100 4.76 -6.69 -9.93
N SER A 101 5.04 -5.90 -10.97
CA SER A 101 4.38 -6.02 -12.28
C SER A 101 4.61 -7.40 -12.91
N ARG A 102 5.83 -7.94 -12.82
CA ARG A 102 6.16 -9.30 -13.28
C ARG A 102 5.35 -10.36 -12.56
N ARG A 103 5.21 -10.27 -11.23
CA ARG A 103 4.44 -11.24 -10.44
C ARG A 103 2.94 -11.17 -10.67
N TRP A 104 2.40 -9.98 -10.87
CA TRP A 104 1.01 -9.84 -11.34
C TRP A 104 0.81 -10.55 -12.68
N HIS A 105 1.73 -10.34 -13.62
CA HIS A 105 1.67 -10.99 -14.93
C HIS A 105 1.74 -12.51 -14.82
N GLU A 106 2.66 -13.05 -14.02
CA GLU A 106 2.80 -14.51 -13.82
C GLU A 106 1.65 -15.12 -13.02
N GLY A 107 1.18 -14.44 -11.97
CA GLY A 107 0.12 -14.94 -11.10
C GLY A 107 -1.28 -14.88 -11.71
N THR A 108 -1.46 -14.09 -12.78
CA THR A 108 -2.77 -13.90 -13.45
C THR A 108 -2.76 -14.31 -14.92
N ASP A 109 -1.73 -15.03 -15.37
CA ASP A 109 -1.53 -15.40 -16.78
C ASP A 109 -1.61 -14.17 -17.74
N GLY A 110 -1.11 -13.04 -17.27
CA GLY A 110 -1.07 -11.76 -17.98
C GLY A 110 -2.41 -11.05 -18.13
N GLN A 111 -3.45 -11.48 -17.42
CA GLN A 111 -4.80 -10.94 -17.56
C GLN A 111 -5.03 -9.67 -16.73
N LEU A 112 -4.30 -9.51 -15.62
CA LEU A 112 -4.51 -8.41 -14.68
C LEU A 112 -3.19 -7.91 -14.10
N CYS A 113 -3.07 -6.59 -13.97
CA CYS A 113 -2.06 -5.93 -13.15
C CYS A 113 -2.75 -4.73 -12.50
N ASP A 114 -2.60 -4.60 -11.18
CA ASP A 114 -3.10 -3.43 -10.46
C ASP A 114 -2.16 -2.23 -10.67
N ASP A 115 -2.61 -1.04 -10.26
CA ASP A 115 -1.79 0.16 -10.25
C ASP A 115 -0.71 0.06 -9.16
N ILE A 116 0.56 0.11 -9.58
CA ILE A 116 1.71 -0.05 -8.70
C ILE A 116 2.31 1.31 -8.38
N THR A 117 2.28 1.69 -7.10
CA THR A 117 2.94 2.90 -6.59
C THR A 117 3.87 2.54 -5.44
N ALA A 118 5.11 3.04 -5.48
CA ALA A 118 6.10 2.86 -4.44
C ALA A 118 6.86 4.17 -4.16
N LEU A 119 7.08 4.46 -2.88
CA LEU A 119 7.84 5.61 -2.39
C LEU A 119 8.87 5.11 -1.39
N LEU A 120 10.14 5.34 -1.68
CA LEU A 120 11.26 5.01 -0.81
C LEU A 120 11.86 6.31 -0.26
N ILE A 121 11.96 6.38 1.06
CA ILE A 121 12.47 7.54 1.79
C ILE A 121 13.77 7.13 2.49
N ASN A 122 14.85 7.85 2.22
CA ASN A 122 16.09 7.73 2.98
C ASN A 122 16.02 8.66 4.19
N ILE A 123 15.88 8.07 5.38
CA ILE A 123 15.69 8.81 6.63
C ILE A 123 16.98 9.53 7.04
N LYS A 124 18.15 8.99 6.67
CA LYS A 124 19.45 9.54 7.04
C LYS A 124 19.97 10.61 6.08
N ASP A 125 19.26 10.88 4.97
CA ASP A 125 19.61 11.98 4.07
C ASP A 125 19.09 13.32 4.60
N THR A 126 19.48 13.63 5.84
CA THR A 126 19.53 15.02 6.33
C THR A 126 20.89 15.56 5.96
N SER A 127 21.14 15.74 4.67
CA SER A 127 22.23 16.57 4.19
C SER A 127 21.99 18.01 4.67
N SER A 128 22.55 18.31 5.85
CA SER A 128 23.27 19.53 6.21
C SER A 128 22.88 20.81 5.44
N SER A 129 21.63 21.22 5.50
CA SER A 129 21.29 22.64 5.26
C SER A 129 21.29 23.31 6.63
N SER A 130 22.49 23.73 7.07
CA SER A 130 22.59 24.79 8.05
C SER A 130 21.82 25.99 7.51
N CYS A 131 20.61 26.22 8.00
CA CYS A 131 19.98 27.53 7.91
C CYS A 131 20.83 28.45 8.78
N GLN A 132 21.83 29.09 8.18
CA GLN A 132 22.52 30.20 8.80
C GLN A 132 21.50 31.33 8.92
N LYS A 133 21.26 31.75 10.16
CA LYS A 133 20.52 32.97 10.48
C LYS A 133 21.37 34.20 10.20
#